data_AF-A0A8P4KC72-F1
#
_entry.id   AF-A0A8P4KC72-F1
#
_cell.length_a   1.000
_cell.length_b   1.000
_cell.length_c   1.000
_cell.angle_alpha   90.00
_cell.angle_beta   90.00
_cell.angle_gamma   90.00
#
_symmetry.space_group_name_H-M   'P 1'
#
loop_
_entity.id
_entity.type
_entity.pdbx_description
1 polymer ?
#
loop_
_entity_poly.entity_id
_entity_poly.type
_entity_poly.pdbx_seq_one_letter_code
_entity_poly.pdbx_strand_id
1 'polypeptide(L)'
;MSGKMHRQVILCDMCTEEDRKPARKTCMKCEISMCVQHLQAHLTTPVLLQTHPLTEPMALCGTTKCPQHDKPLDYYCLDDLTCVCVSCAIEDQHRLHNMKTFSTAHKELMEKLNAEQQALLVKTDDENVSLEKWEKSEREKLGRSSVRLIEAVTNLRDIALTSVQSSVSARMVSIKTSKSSMQAAQKEKDSFRFLQMYSQVHQDVEKAKAVDLRKGLEPGSDRNKLVQEIRQNGEKIVNVYEC
;
A
#
# COMPACT_ATOMS: atom_id res chain seq x y z
N MET A 1 -12.07 0.33 -14.07
CA MET A 1 -13.53 0.29 -13.85
C MET A 1 -14.20 1.02 -15.01
N SER A 2 -14.79 0.28 -15.95
CA SER A 2 -15.42 0.86 -17.15
C SER A 2 -16.69 1.62 -16.77
N GLY A 3 -16.66 2.94 -16.88
CA GLY A 3 -17.84 3.79 -16.74
C GLY A 3 -18.85 3.44 -17.83
N LYS A 4 -19.93 2.75 -17.47
CA LYS A 4 -21.08 2.55 -18.35
C LYS A 4 -21.72 3.92 -18.58
N MET A 5 -21.50 4.53 -19.76
CA MET A 5 -22.40 5.57 -20.25
C MET A 5 -23.79 4.96 -20.30
N HIS A 6 -24.70 5.44 -19.43
CA HIS A 6 -26.11 5.11 -19.55
C HIS A 6 -26.60 5.63 -20.90
N ARG A 7 -26.90 4.71 -21.82
CA ARG A 7 -27.52 5.03 -23.11
C ARG A 7 -28.94 5.50 -22.82
N GLN A 8 -29.14 6.80 -22.66
CA GLN A 8 -30.46 7.38 -22.48
C GLN A 8 -31.30 7.06 -23.73
N VAL A 9 -32.44 6.39 -23.53
CA VAL A 9 -33.35 6.04 -24.63
C VAL A 9 -34.10 7.30 -25.03
N ILE A 10 -33.80 7.83 -26.20
CA ILE A 10 -34.43 9.02 -26.76
C ILE A 10 -35.76 8.62 -27.38
N LEU A 11 -36.83 9.30 -26.97
CA LEU A 11 -38.17 9.03 -27.43
C LEU A 11 -38.51 9.89 -28.65
N CYS A 12 -39.53 9.47 -29.41
CA CYS A 12 -40.01 10.23 -30.55
C CYS A 12 -40.86 11.42 -30.11
N ASP A 13 -40.50 12.61 -30.59
CA ASP A 13 -41.20 13.87 -30.25
C ASP A 13 -42.56 14.01 -30.93
N MET A 14 -42.78 13.24 -32.01
CA MET A 14 -43.99 13.30 -32.84
C MET A 14 -45.05 12.27 -32.42
N CYS A 15 -44.71 11.34 -31.52
CA CYS A 15 -45.68 10.38 -30.97
C CYS A 15 -46.54 11.04 -29.87
N THR A 16 -47.79 10.61 -29.76
CA THR A 16 -48.66 10.96 -28.63
C THR A 16 -48.00 10.56 -27.31
N GLU A 17 -48.21 11.36 -26.25
CA GLU A 17 -47.52 11.16 -24.97
C GLU A 17 -47.75 9.78 -24.36
N GLU A 18 -48.95 9.21 -24.58
CA GLU A 18 -49.34 7.89 -24.08
C GLU A 18 -48.62 6.71 -24.80
N ASP A 19 -48.04 6.94 -25.99
CA ASP A 19 -47.46 5.90 -26.87
C ASP A 19 -46.11 6.31 -27.49
N ARG A 20 -45.25 7.01 -26.73
CA ARG A 20 -43.94 7.45 -27.23
C ARG A 20 -43.01 6.27 -27.53
N LYS A 21 -42.71 6.08 -28.82
CA LYS A 21 -41.78 5.05 -29.32
C LYS A 21 -40.33 5.53 -29.28
N PRO A 22 -39.32 4.64 -29.14
CA PRO A 22 -37.92 5.01 -29.26
C PRO A 22 -37.61 5.64 -30.62
N ALA A 23 -36.90 6.76 -30.60
CA ALA A 23 -36.40 7.42 -31.79
C ALA A 23 -35.29 6.58 -32.46
N ARG A 24 -35.22 6.66 -33.79
CA ARG A 24 -34.21 5.99 -34.63
C ARG A 24 -33.22 6.96 -35.25
N LYS A 25 -33.64 8.21 -35.48
CA LYS A 25 -32.80 9.31 -35.94
C LYS A 25 -33.27 10.62 -35.34
N THR A 26 -32.35 11.56 -35.18
CA THR A 26 -32.65 12.98 -34.92
C THR A 26 -32.35 13.77 -36.19
N CYS A 27 -33.29 14.62 -36.63
CA CYS A 27 -33.08 15.55 -37.73
C CYS A 27 -32.45 16.82 -37.18
N MET A 28 -31.20 17.10 -37.54
CA MET A 28 -30.48 18.27 -36.99
C MET A 28 -31.06 19.60 -37.46
N LYS A 29 -31.78 19.60 -38.59
CA LYS A 29 -32.39 20.80 -39.15
C LYS A 29 -33.78 21.10 -38.60
N CYS A 30 -34.53 20.06 -38.24
CA CYS A 30 -35.86 20.19 -37.63
C CYS A 30 -35.83 20.09 -36.10
N GLU A 31 -34.70 19.67 -35.53
CA GLU A 31 -34.48 19.50 -34.08
C GLU A 31 -35.50 18.54 -33.44
N ILE A 32 -35.88 17.49 -34.20
CA ILE A 32 -36.83 16.47 -33.76
C ILE A 32 -36.23 15.07 -33.85
N SER A 33 -36.49 14.26 -32.84
CA SER A 33 -36.21 12.84 -32.77
C SER A 33 -37.44 12.03 -33.22
N MET A 34 -37.22 11.13 -34.19
CA MET A 34 -38.30 10.42 -34.88
C MET A 34 -38.17 8.91 -34.73
N CYS A 35 -39.26 8.22 -34.38
CA CYS A 35 -39.37 6.76 -34.48
C CYS A 35 -39.42 6.33 -35.95
N VAL A 36 -39.37 5.02 -36.23
CA VAL A 36 -39.36 4.48 -37.61
C VAL A 36 -40.47 5.08 -38.48
N GLN A 37 -41.69 5.17 -37.96
CA GLN A 37 -42.85 5.64 -38.70
C GLN A 37 -42.74 7.14 -39.05
N HIS A 38 -42.40 7.98 -38.07
CA HIS A 38 -42.25 9.42 -38.30
C HIS A 38 -41.01 9.75 -39.12
N LEU A 39 -39.94 8.96 -38.99
CA LEU A 39 -38.75 9.09 -39.83
C LEU A 39 -39.06 8.73 -41.28
N GLN A 40 -39.83 7.67 -41.51
CA GLN A 40 -40.26 7.30 -42.86
C GLN A 40 -41.10 8.40 -43.48
N ALA A 41 -42.05 8.99 -42.74
CA ALA A 41 -42.81 10.15 -43.21
C ALA A 41 -41.88 11.33 -43.52
N HIS A 42 -40.91 11.64 -42.66
CA HIS A 42 -39.93 12.71 -42.88
C HIS A 42 -39.12 12.54 -44.17
N LEU A 43 -38.80 11.28 -44.52
CA LEU A 43 -38.07 10.93 -45.74
C LEU A 43 -38.97 10.84 -46.99
N THR A 44 -40.31 10.84 -46.85
CA THR A 44 -41.25 10.72 -47.99
C THR A 44 -42.15 11.95 -48.23
N THR A 45 -42.19 12.89 -47.28
CA THR A 45 -42.86 14.21 -47.36
C THR A 45 -42.00 15.15 -48.26
N PRO A 46 -42.46 16.34 -48.75
CA PRO A 46 -41.92 17.02 -49.94
C PRO A 46 -40.39 17.07 -50.02
N VAL A 47 -39.87 17.04 -51.26
CA VAL A 47 -38.45 16.99 -51.66
C VAL A 47 -37.47 17.76 -50.76
N LEU A 48 -37.91 18.87 -50.15
CA LEU A 48 -37.11 19.67 -49.23
C LEU A 48 -36.66 18.91 -47.96
N LEU A 49 -37.48 18.02 -47.38
CA LEU A 49 -37.17 17.34 -46.11
C LEU A 49 -36.21 16.16 -46.29
N GLN A 50 -36.16 15.55 -47.48
CA GLN A 50 -35.28 14.42 -47.78
C GLN A 50 -33.79 14.75 -47.67
N THR A 51 -33.45 16.02 -47.83
CA THR A 51 -32.05 16.51 -47.77
C THR A 51 -31.60 16.87 -46.36
N HIS A 52 -32.47 16.75 -45.37
CA HIS A 52 -32.13 17.13 -44.00
C HIS A 52 -31.12 16.15 -43.39
N PRO A 53 -30.06 16.64 -42.71
CA PRO A 53 -29.06 15.78 -42.08
C PRO A 53 -29.66 15.04 -40.87
N LEU A 54 -29.46 13.72 -40.83
CA LEU A 54 -29.96 12.80 -39.79
C LEU A 54 -28.81 12.14 -39.02
N THR A 55 -28.84 12.21 -37.69
CA THR A 55 -27.83 11.63 -36.79
C THR A 55 -28.42 10.53 -35.90
N GLU A 56 -27.59 9.81 -35.14
CA GLU A 56 -28.10 8.88 -34.13
C GLU A 56 -29.01 9.59 -33.12
N PRO A 57 -30.03 8.91 -32.54
CA PRO A 57 -30.87 9.48 -31.50
C PRO A 57 -30.02 9.91 -30.33
N MET A 58 -29.82 11.20 -30.22
CA MET A 58 -29.25 11.85 -29.07
C MET A 58 -30.35 12.70 -28.46
N ALA A 59 -30.38 12.76 -27.12
CA ALA A 59 -31.02 13.91 -26.50
C ALA A 59 -30.33 15.11 -27.16
N LEU A 60 -31.08 16.14 -27.53
CA LEU A 60 -30.49 17.44 -27.81
C LEU A 60 -29.94 18.00 -26.47
N CYS A 61 -29.00 17.27 -25.89
CA CYS A 61 -28.30 17.54 -24.66
C CYS A 61 -27.07 18.33 -25.09
N GLY A 62 -27.25 19.64 -25.08
CA GLY A 62 -26.36 20.60 -25.69
C GLY A 62 -27.19 21.46 -26.62
N THR A 63 -27.27 22.75 -26.32
CA THR A 63 -27.89 23.74 -27.20
C THR A 63 -27.12 23.70 -28.52
N THR A 64 -27.74 23.16 -29.57
CA THR A 64 -27.22 23.19 -30.96
C THR A 64 -27.12 24.62 -31.49
N LYS A 65 -27.81 25.54 -30.81
CA LYS A 65 -27.79 26.98 -31.06
C LYS A 65 -27.04 27.72 -29.96
N CYS A 66 -26.42 28.81 -30.35
CA CYS A 66 -25.83 29.76 -29.43
C CYS A 66 -26.94 30.40 -28.57
N PRO A 67 -26.78 30.44 -27.24
CA PRO A 67 -27.78 31.03 -26.35
C PRO A 67 -27.91 32.55 -26.51
N GLN A 68 -26.89 33.23 -27.05
CA GLN A 68 -26.88 34.69 -27.26
C GLN A 68 -27.49 35.07 -28.62
N HIS A 69 -27.20 34.30 -29.67
CA HIS A 69 -27.51 34.68 -31.04
C HIS A 69 -28.58 33.81 -31.71
N ASP A 70 -29.02 32.75 -31.05
CA ASP A 70 -29.97 31.73 -31.57
C ASP A 70 -29.55 31.15 -32.94
N LYS A 71 -28.24 31.12 -33.19
CA LYS A 71 -27.61 30.61 -34.43
C LYS A 71 -26.92 29.28 -34.19
N PRO A 72 -26.80 28.40 -35.19
CA PRO A 72 -26.09 27.14 -35.04
C PRO A 72 -24.65 27.35 -34.55
N LEU A 73 -24.21 26.48 -33.64
CA LEU A 73 -22.80 26.41 -33.23
C LEU A 73 -22.03 25.65 -34.31
N ASP A 74 -21.02 26.30 -34.89
CA ASP A 74 -20.25 25.76 -36.04
C ASP A 74 -18.74 25.69 -35.76
N TYR A 75 -18.27 26.38 -34.73
CA TYR A 75 -16.86 26.52 -34.39
C TYR A 75 -16.60 26.14 -32.93
N TYR A 76 -15.35 25.79 -32.63
CA TYR A 76 -14.84 25.53 -31.29
C TYR A 76 -13.72 26.52 -30.99
N CYS A 77 -13.85 27.25 -29.88
CA CYS A 77 -12.81 28.13 -29.38
C CYS A 77 -11.87 27.32 -28.47
N LEU A 78 -10.60 27.18 -28.86
CA LEU A 78 -9.60 26.42 -28.10
C LEU A 78 -9.14 27.15 -26.84
N ASP A 79 -9.24 28.48 -26.81
CA ASP A 79 -8.82 29.28 -25.66
C ASP A 79 -9.84 29.19 -24.52
N ASP A 80 -11.13 29.30 -24.85
CA ASP A 80 -12.25 29.23 -23.90
C ASP A 80 -12.84 27.81 -23.75
N LEU A 81 -12.38 26.85 -24.55
CA LEU A 81 -12.85 25.45 -24.57
C LEU A 81 -14.37 25.30 -24.77
N THR A 82 -14.96 26.12 -25.65
CA THR A 82 -16.41 26.17 -25.86
C THR A 82 -16.81 26.16 -27.34
N CYS A 83 -18.00 25.65 -27.63
CA CYS A 83 -18.60 25.73 -28.97
C CYS A 83 -19.23 27.12 -29.17
N VAL A 84 -18.97 27.73 -30.33
CA VAL A 84 -19.40 29.09 -30.67
C VAL A 84 -20.06 29.16 -32.05
N CYS A 85 -20.96 30.12 -32.25
CA CYS A 85 -21.57 30.38 -33.56
C CYS A 85 -20.74 31.40 -34.36
N VAL A 86 -21.09 31.60 -35.63
CA VAL A 86 -20.44 32.60 -36.50
C VAL A 86 -20.54 34.03 -35.96
N SER A 87 -21.60 34.38 -35.22
CA SER A 87 -21.74 35.73 -34.65
C SER A 87 -20.82 35.96 -33.46
N CYS A 88 -20.67 34.97 -32.57
CA CYS A 88 -19.64 34.97 -31.53
C CYS A 88 -18.22 35.16 -32.09
N ALA A 89 -17.95 34.58 -33.27
CA ALA A 89 -16.65 34.67 -33.93
C ALA A 89 -16.34 36.05 -34.54
N ILE A 90 -17.38 36.81 -34.93
CA ILE A 90 -17.26 38.13 -35.55
C ILE A 90 -17.34 39.25 -34.50
N GLU A 91 -18.18 39.08 -33.48
CA GLU A 91 -18.25 39.95 -32.33
C GLU A 91 -16.95 39.86 -31.51
N ASP A 92 -16.58 40.95 -30.83
CA ASP A 92 -15.29 41.03 -30.12
C ASP A 92 -15.14 40.00 -28.97
N GLN A 93 -16.15 39.20 -28.65
CA GLN A 93 -16.08 38.15 -27.61
C GLN A 93 -15.09 37.03 -27.94
N HIS A 94 -15.01 36.56 -29.20
CA HIS A 94 -14.07 35.49 -29.59
C HIS A 94 -13.24 35.83 -30.83
N ARG A 95 -13.34 37.06 -31.35
CA ARG A 95 -12.71 37.51 -32.60
C ARG A 95 -11.20 37.30 -32.68
N LEU A 96 -10.51 37.34 -31.55
CA LEU A 96 -9.05 37.15 -31.46
C LEU A 96 -8.64 35.80 -30.87
N HIS A 97 -9.60 34.93 -30.56
CA HIS A 97 -9.30 33.63 -29.99
C HIS A 97 -9.02 32.59 -31.08
N ASN A 98 -8.32 31.53 -30.70
CA ASN A 98 -8.03 30.41 -31.56
C ASN A 98 -9.28 29.55 -31.81
N MET A 99 -10.06 29.94 -32.82
CA MET A 99 -11.25 29.22 -33.24
C MET A 99 -10.95 28.26 -34.38
N LYS A 100 -11.51 27.05 -34.29
CA LYS A 100 -11.40 26.01 -35.32
C LYS A 100 -12.78 25.44 -35.65
N THR A 101 -12.90 24.83 -36.83
CA THR A 101 -14.09 24.01 -37.12
C THR A 101 -14.09 22.79 -36.19
N PHE A 102 -15.28 22.21 -35.94
CA PHE A 102 -15.37 21.02 -35.09
C PHE A 102 -14.49 19.87 -35.56
N SER A 103 -14.39 19.63 -36.87
CA SER A 103 -13.55 18.56 -37.42
C SER A 103 -12.07 18.75 -37.07
N THR A 104 -11.55 19.97 -37.25
CA THR A 104 -10.15 20.29 -36.94
C THR A 104 -9.88 20.27 -35.43
N ALA A 105 -10.75 20.89 -34.63
CA ALA A 105 -10.64 20.90 -33.17
C ALA A 105 -10.68 19.48 -32.60
N HIS A 106 -11.62 18.65 -33.06
CA HIS A 106 -11.73 17.27 -32.63
C HIS A 106 -10.47 16.47 -32.94
N LYS A 107 -9.91 16.59 -34.15
CA LYS A 107 -8.67 15.90 -34.50
C LYS A 107 -7.51 16.32 -33.58
N GLU A 108 -7.27 17.61 -33.42
CA GLU A 108 -6.16 18.12 -32.61
C GLU A 108 -6.30 17.80 -31.12
N LEU A 109 -7.50 17.95 -30.56
CA LEU A 109 -7.76 17.64 -29.16
C LEU A 109 -7.70 16.13 -28.89
N MET A 110 -8.11 15.29 -29.85
CA MET A 110 -7.96 13.84 -29.72
C MET A 110 -6.49 13.42 -29.77
N GLU A 111 -5.69 14.00 -30.68
CA GLU A 111 -4.24 13.76 -30.73
C GLU A 111 -3.55 14.19 -29.42
N LYS A 112 -3.90 15.37 -28.90
CA LYS A 112 -3.40 15.87 -27.62
C LYS A 112 -3.81 14.97 -26.46
N LEU A 113 -5.09 14.59 -26.37
CA LEU A 113 -5.61 13.71 -25.32
C LEU A 113 -4.91 12.35 -25.33
N ASN A 114 -4.69 11.76 -26.50
CA ASN A 114 -3.98 10.49 -26.63
C ASN A 114 -2.51 10.61 -26.16
N ALA A 115 -1.84 11.70 -26.50
CA ALA A 115 -0.47 11.96 -26.06
C ALA A 115 -0.39 12.15 -24.53
N GLU A 116 -1.31 12.93 -23.96
CA GLU A 116 -1.40 13.14 -22.50
C GLU A 116 -1.72 11.82 -21.77
N GLN A 117 -2.64 11.01 -22.30
CA GLN A 117 -2.96 9.70 -21.74
C GLN A 117 -1.74 8.78 -21.76
N GLN A 118 -1.00 8.72 -22.87
CA GLN A 118 0.21 7.91 -22.98
C GLN A 118 1.30 8.38 -22.02
N ALA A 119 1.51 9.69 -21.90
CA ALA A 119 2.48 10.26 -20.96
C ALA A 119 2.13 9.92 -19.50
N LEU A 120 0.85 10.00 -19.13
CA LEU A 120 0.37 9.63 -17.80
C LEU A 120 0.59 8.16 -17.49
N LEU A 121 0.32 7.26 -18.45
CA LEU A 121 0.56 5.82 -18.28
C LEU A 121 2.04 5.52 -18.04
N VAL A 122 2.93 6.06 -18.88
CA VAL A 122 4.38 5.85 -18.73
C VAL A 122 4.89 6.38 -17.39
N LYS A 123 4.44 7.58 -16.99
CA LYS A 123 4.80 8.16 -15.69
C LYS A 123 4.31 7.29 -14.52
N THR A 124 3.08 6.80 -14.60
CA THR A 124 2.49 5.94 -13.57
C THR A 124 3.27 4.63 -13.45
N ASP A 125 3.65 4.02 -14.57
CA ASP A 125 4.45 2.79 -14.56
C ASP A 125 5.84 3.01 -13.95
N ASP A 126 6.51 4.11 -14.27
CA ASP A 126 7.83 4.44 -13.69
C ASP A 126 7.75 4.73 -12.17
N GLU A 127 6.73 5.48 -11.74
CA GLU A 127 6.45 5.74 -10.33
C GLU A 127 6.14 4.44 -9.57
N ASN A 128 5.34 3.54 -10.16
CA ASN A 128 5.04 2.23 -9.57
C ASN A 128 6.29 1.38 -9.39
N VAL A 129 7.14 1.28 -10.42
CA VAL A 129 8.41 0.53 -10.35
C VAL A 129 9.34 1.11 -9.27
N SER A 130 9.38 2.44 -9.15
CA SER A 130 10.17 3.10 -8.12
C SER A 130 9.63 2.84 -6.71
N LEU A 131 8.31 2.86 -6.53
CA LEU A 131 7.65 2.53 -5.27
C LEU A 131 7.89 1.08 -4.86
N GLU A 132 7.75 0.12 -5.79
CA GLU A 132 8.03 -1.30 -5.52
C GLU A 132 9.48 -1.53 -5.07
N LYS A 133 10.45 -0.88 -5.73
CA LYS A 133 11.86 -0.95 -5.34
C LYS A 133 12.10 -0.38 -3.94
N TRP A 134 11.49 0.76 -3.63
CA TRP A 134 11.58 1.38 -2.31
C TRP A 134 10.95 0.49 -1.23
N GLU A 135 9.73 -0.02 -1.46
CA GLU A 135 9.04 -0.90 -0.52
C GLU A 135 9.86 -2.16 -0.23
N LYS A 136 10.45 -2.77 -1.27
CA LYS A 136 11.35 -3.92 -1.11
C LYS A 136 12.57 -3.57 -0.27
N SER A 137 13.21 -2.43 -0.52
CA SER A 137 14.38 -1.97 0.24
C SER A 137 14.06 -1.78 1.71
N GLU A 138 12.95 -1.10 2.03
CA GLU A 138 12.52 -0.87 3.41
C GLU A 138 12.15 -2.16 4.13
N ARG A 139 11.45 -3.08 3.43
CA ARG A 139 11.15 -4.42 3.96
C ARG A 139 12.41 -5.20 4.29
N GLU A 140 13.43 -5.16 3.43
CA GLU A 140 14.71 -5.81 3.69
C GLU A 140 15.47 -5.16 4.87
N LYS A 141 15.46 -3.82 4.99
CA LYS A 141 16.07 -3.11 6.13
C LYS A 141 15.40 -3.52 7.45
N LEU A 142 14.06 -3.53 7.47
CA LEU A 142 13.28 -3.95 8.63
C LEU A 142 13.56 -5.43 8.97
N GLY A 143 13.61 -6.30 7.94
CA GLY A 143 13.96 -7.71 8.11
C GLY A 143 15.34 -7.90 8.72
N ARG A 144 16.37 -7.22 8.20
CA ARG A 144 17.74 -7.24 8.75
C ARG A 144 17.77 -6.75 10.21
N SER A 145 17.06 -5.66 10.52
CA SER A 145 16.97 -5.14 11.89
C SER A 145 16.32 -6.14 12.84
N SER A 146 15.21 -6.78 12.43
CA SER A 146 14.53 -7.80 13.23
C SER A 146 15.42 -9.00 13.50
N VAL A 147 16.15 -9.51 12.51
CA VAL A 147 17.08 -10.64 12.69
C VAL A 147 18.16 -10.28 13.71
N ARG A 148 18.77 -9.11 13.59
CA ARG A 148 19.79 -8.63 14.53
C ARG A 148 19.26 -8.50 15.97
N LEU A 149 18.03 -8.02 16.15
CA LEU A 149 17.41 -7.94 17.47
C LEU A 149 17.18 -9.32 18.08
N ILE A 150 16.68 -10.28 17.29
CA ILE A 150 16.48 -11.66 17.73
C ILE A 150 17.82 -12.29 18.14
N GLU A 151 18.87 -12.10 17.34
CA GLU A 151 20.21 -12.61 17.61
C GLU A 151 20.79 -12.01 18.91
N ALA A 152 20.70 -10.68 19.08
CA ALA A 152 21.17 -10.03 20.30
C ALA A 152 20.44 -10.52 21.56
N VAL A 153 19.11 -10.66 21.50
CA VAL A 153 18.31 -11.19 22.62
C VAL A 153 18.64 -12.66 22.92
N THR A 154 18.85 -13.46 21.88
CA THR A 154 19.22 -14.87 22.03
C THR A 154 20.60 -15.01 22.67
N ASN A 155 21.58 -14.25 22.20
CA ASN A 155 22.92 -14.20 22.79
C ASN A 155 22.89 -13.79 24.27
N LEU A 156 22.11 -12.76 24.61
CA LEU A 156 21.95 -12.33 26.00
C LEU A 156 21.31 -13.41 26.88
N ARG A 157 20.29 -14.09 26.36
CA ARG A 157 19.66 -15.22 27.04
C ARG A 157 20.67 -16.34 27.30
N ASP A 158 21.46 -16.71 26.29
CA ASP A 158 22.41 -17.82 26.39
C ASP A 158 23.55 -17.51 27.37
N ILE A 159 24.05 -16.27 27.37
CA ILE A 159 25.04 -15.80 28.36
C ILE A 159 24.47 -15.90 29.77
N ALA A 160 23.24 -15.40 29.99
CA ALA A 160 22.60 -15.45 31.30
C ALA A 160 22.36 -16.90 31.77
N LEU A 161 21.86 -17.76 30.88
CA LEU A 161 21.62 -19.18 31.17
C LEU A 161 22.91 -19.92 31.51
N THR A 162 23.97 -19.71 30.71
CA THR A 162 25.28 -20.35 30.90
C THR A 162 25.92 -19.91 32.21
N SER A 163 25.83 -18.62 32.56
CA SER A 163 26.33 -18.10 33.84
C SER A 163 25.65 -18.78 35.02
N VAL A 164 24.31 -18.87 35.00
CA VAL A 164 23.52 -19.54 36.04
C VAL A 164 23.86 -21.04 36.10
N GLN A 165 23.91 -21.74 34.96
CA GLN A 165 24.26 -23.16 34.91
C GLN A 165 25.66 -23.44 35.44
N SER A 166 26.65 -22.63 35.10
CA SER A 166 28.03 -22.78 35.54
C SER A 166 28.13 -22.63 37.06
N SER A 167 27.48 -21.59 37.60
CA SER A 167 27.42 -21.32 39.04
C SER A 167 26.74 -22.46 39.81
N VAL A 168 25.58 -22.91 39.34
CA VAL A 168 24.86 -24.04 39.96
C VAL A 168 25.66 -25.34 39.87
N SER A 169 26.28 -25.63 38.72
CA SER A 169 27.04 -26.86 38.51
C SER A 169 28.28 -26.93 39.39
N ALA A 170 29.07 -25.84 39.48
CA ALA A 170 30.24 -25.79 40.34
C ALA A 170 29.88 -26.05 41.81
N ARG A 171 28.78 -25.44 42.28
CA ARG A 171 28.23 -25.63 43.63
C ARG A 171 27.75 -27.06 43.86
N MET A 172 27.06 -27.65 42.88
CA MET A 172 26.59 -29.05 42.94
C MET A 172 27.75 -30.05 43.03
N VAL A 173 28.87 -29.77 42.33
CA VAL A 173 30.08 -30.60 42.42
C VAL A 173 30.64 -30.62 43.83
N SER A 174 30.75 -29.48 44.52
CA SER A 174 31.22 -29.43 45.91
C SER A 174 30.36 -30.27 46.86
N ILE A 175 29.03 -30.19 46.73
CA ILE A 175 28.09 -31.00 47.52
C ILE A 175 28.25 -32.50 47.21
N LYS A 176 28.35 -32.85 45.92
CA LYS A 176 28.53 -34.25 45.48
C LYS A 176 29.85 -34.84 45.96
N THR A 177 30.94 -34.08 45.88
CA THR A 177 32.26 -34.50 46.37
C THR A 177 32.22 -34.74 47.87
N SER A 178 31.69 -33.80 48.65
CA SER A 178 31.52 -33.97 50.09
C SER A 178 30.72 -35.23 50.44
N LYS A 179 29.59 -35.47 49.76
CA LYS A 179 28.78 -36.68 49.96
C LYS A 179 29.57 -37.96 49.69
N SER A 180 30.32 -38.02 48.59
CA SER A 180 31.14 -39.19 48.24
C SER A 180 32.27 -39.42 49.24
N SER A 181 32.98 -38.36 49.65
CA SER A 181 34.05 -38.42 50.65
C SER A 181 33.52 -38.92 52.01
N MET A 182 32.36 -38.41 52.45
CA MET A 182 31.69 -38.89 53.67
C MET A 182 31.30 -40.36 53.57
N GLN A 183 30.69 -40.79 52.47
CA GLN A 183 30.29 -42.18 52.26
C GLN A 183 31.48 -43.14 52.21
N ALA A 184 32.61 -42.71 51.63
CA ALA A 184 33.83 -43.50 51.60
C ALA A 184 34.39 -43.68 53.02
N ALA A 185 34.49 -42.59 53.79
CA ALA A 185 34.98 -42.65 55.17
C ALA A 185 34.06 -43.46 56.10
N GLN A 186 32.73 -43.38 55.93
CA GLN A 186 31.77 -44.18 56.70
C GLN A 186 31.89 -45.69 56.46
N LYS A 187 32.39 -46.10 55.29
CA LYS A 187 32.61 -47.51 54.93
C LYS A 187 33.98 -48.03 55.35
N GLU A 188 34.90 -47.13 55.76
CA GLU A 188 36.23 -47.52 56.19
C GLU A 188 36.17 -48.17 57.57
N LYS A 189 36.77 -49.36 57.69
CA LYS A 189 36.78 -50.14 58.92
C LYS A 189 38.10 -50.01 59.68
N ASP A 190 39.19 -49.68 58.99
CA ASP A 190 40.48 -49.46 59.61
C ASP A 190 40.56 -48.07 60.25
N SER A 191 40.84 -48.04 61.56
CA SER A 191 40.82 -46.79 62.33
C SER A 191 41.92 -45.80 61.92
N PHE A 192 43.10 -46.30 61.54
CA PHE A 192 44.21 -45.44 61.12
C PHE A 192 43.91 -44.83 59.75
N ARG A 193 43.41 -45.64 58.80
CA ARG A 193 43.02 -45.19 57.46
C ARG A 193 41.85 -44.22 57.49
N PHE A 194 40.86 -44.43 58.37
CA PHE A 194 39.79 -43.47 58.62
C PHE A 194 40.33 -42.11 59.07
N LEU A 195 41.21 -42.09 60.07
CA LEU A 195 41.80 -40.84 60.60
C LEU A 195 42.64 -40.11 59.54
N GLN A 196 43.36 -40.82 58.67
CA GLN A 196 44.07 -40.24 57.54
C GLN A 196 43.12 -39.56 56.53
N MET A 197 41.95 -40.15 56.27
CA MET A 197 40.97 -39.61 55.34
C MET A 197 40.16 -38.44 55.92
N TYR A 198 39.97 -38.41 57.25
CA TYR A 198 39.05 -37.48 57.91
C TYR A 198 39.38 -36.00 57.65
N SER A 199 40.66 -35.63 57.56
CA SER A 199 41.08 -34.26 57.25
C SER A 199 40.51 -33.77 55.90
N GLN A 200 40.59 -34.60 54.86
CA GLN A 200 40.03 -34.27 53.54
C GLN A 200 38.51 -34.22 53.57
N VAL A 201 37.87 -35.18 54.25
CA VAL A 201 36.41 -35.20 54.42
C VAL A 201 35.92 -33.92 55.10
N HIS A 202 36.60 -33.51 56.18
CA HIS A 202 36.28 -32.27 56.89
C HIS A 202 36.41 -31.05 55.98
N GLN A 203 37.49 -30.96 55.22
CA GLN A 203 37.68 -29.86 54.26
C GLN A 203 36.59 -29.83 53.17
N ASP A 204 36.20 -30.99 52.63
CA ASP A 204 35.16 -31.09 51.61
C ASP A 204 33.78 -30.69 52.18
N VAL A 205 33.50 -31.06 53.43
CA VAL A 205 32.27 -30.70 54.16
C VAL A 205 32.21 -29.20 54.44
N GLU A 206 33.28 -28.58 54.93
CA GLU A 206 33.30 -27.14 55.19
C GLU A 206 33.17 -26.34 53.89
N LYS A 207 33.82 -26.78 52.80
CA LYS A 207 33.61 -26.20 51.46
C LYS A 207 32.15 -26.31 51.02
N ALA A 208 31.51 -27.47 51.22
CA ALA A 208 30.10 -27.66 50.84
C ALA A 208 29.13 -26.86 51.72
N LYS A 209 29.41 -26.67 53.03
CA LYS A 209 28.59 -25.82 53.92
C LYS A 209 28.65 -24.34 53.54
N ALA A 210 29.79 -23.89 53.02
CA ALA A 210 29.96 -22.53 52.52
C ALA A 210 29.27 -22.27 51.17
N VAL A 211 28.74 -23.31 50.51
CA VAL A 211 28.01 -23.19 49.25
C VAL A 211 26.58 -22.75 49.50
N ASP A 212 26.28 -21.49 49.15
CA ASP A 212 24.92 -21.00 49.01
C ASP A 212 24.48 -21.12 47.55
N LEU A 213 23.50 -22.00 47.28
CA LEU A 213 22.97 -22.23 45.93
C LEU A 213 22.19 -21.03 45.37
N ARG A 214 21.65 -20.16 46.22
CA ARG A 214 20.85 -19.00 45.84
C ARG A 214 21.65 -17.71 45.75
N LYS A 215 22.86 -17.67 46.31
CA LYS A 215 23.74 -16.50 46.25
C LYS A 215 23.94 -16.00 44.81
N GLY A 216 23.56 -14.75 44.57
CA GLY A 216 23.56 -14.10 43.24
C GLY A 216 22.24 -14.16 42.46
N LEU A 217 21.28 -14.98 42.89
CA LEU A 217 19.93 -15.06 42.31
C LEU A 217 18.88 -14.26 43.11
N GLU A 218 19.18 -13.93 44.38
CA GLU A 218 18.26 -13.21 45.27
C GLU A 218 18.27 -11.69 45.01
N PRO A 219 17.15 -10.97 45.22
CA PRO A 219 17.13 -9.51 45.13
C PRO A 219 18.17 -8.88 46.07
N GLY A 220 19.11 -8.08 45.52
CA GLY A 220 20.17 -7.46 46.33
C GLY A 220 21.38 -7.02 45.49
N SER A 221 22.46 -6.60 46.17
CA SER A 221 23.70 -6.11 45.55
C SER A 221 24.28 -7.10 44.54
N ASP A 222 24.23 -8.40 44.83
CA ASP A 222 24.79 -9.43 43.96
C ASP A 222 23.97 -9.63 42.69
N ARG A 223 22.62 -9.62 42.77
CA ARG A 223 21.77 -9.61 41.57
C ARG A 223 21.96 -8.34 40.76
N ASN A 224 22.12 -7.20 41.42
CA ASN A 224 22.41 -5.93 40.73
C ASN A 224 23.73 -6.01 39.98
N LYS A 225 24.77 -6.66 40.54
CA LYS A 225 26.05 -6.89 39.88
C LYS A 225 25.93 -7.82 38.66
N LEU A 226 25.21 -8.94 38.80
CA LEU A 226 24.92 -9.84 37.67
C LEU A 226 24.15 -9.11 36.54
N VAL A 227 23.14 -8.32 36.91
CA VAL A 227 22.38 -7.48 35.96
C VAL A 227 23.30 -6.47 35.28
N GLN A 228 24.25 -5.88 36.02
CA GLN A 228 25.22 -4.93 35.48
C GLN A 228 26.21 -5.61 34.51
N GLU A 229 26.67 -6.81 34.82
CA GLU A 229 27.53 -7.62 33.94
C GLU A 229 26.79 -8.03 32.65
N ILE A 230 25.53 -8.46 32.78
CA ILE A 230 24.66 -8.76 31.61
C ILE A 230 24.46 -7.51 30.77
N ARG A 231 24.22 -6.35 31.39
CA ARG A 231 24.03 -5.09 30.70
C ARG A 231 25.29 -4.63 29.96
N GLN A 232 26.46 -4.68 30.60
CA GLN A 232 27.74 -4.34 29.96
C GLN A 232 28.07 -5.27 28.79
N ASN A 233 27.76 -6.56 28.91
CA ASN A 233 27.94 -7.49 27.80
C ASN A 233 26.92 -7.24 26.68
N GLY A 234 25.69 -6.84 27.01
CA GLY A 234 24.69 -6.39 26.03
C GLY A 234 25.12 -5.13 25.27
N GLU A 235 25.66 -4.13 25.96
CA GLU A 235 26.19 -2.91 25.34
C GLU A 235 27.32 -3.22 24.35
N LYS A 236 28.21 -4.16 24.68
CA LYS A 236 29.26 -4.64 23.75
C LYS A 236 28.67 -5.32 22.51
N ILE A 237 27.62 -6.11 22.67
CA ILE A 237 26.93 -6.77 21.55
C ILE A 237 26.31 -5.71 20.64
N VAL A 238 25.56 -4.75 21.18
CA VAL A 238 24.91 -3.68 20.40
C VAL A 238 25.94 -2.89 19.56
N ASN A 239 27.09 -2.53 20.15
CA ASN A 239 28.15 -1.80 19.46
C ASN A 239 28.82 -2.59 18.30
N VAL A 240 28.78 -3.92 18.32
CA VAL A 240 29.30 -4.75 17.21
C VAL A 240 28.37 -4.70 15.98
N TYR A 241 27.08 -4.41 16.18
CA TYR A 241 26.12 -4.36 15.09
C TYR A 241 25.84 -2.93 14.57
N GLU A 242 26.44 -1.87 15.12
CA GLU A 242 26.26 -0.48 14.62
C GLU A 242 27.10 -0.10 13.38
N CYS A 243 27.79 -1.05 12.74
CA CYS A 243 28.44 -0.88 11.42
C CYS A 243 27.56 -1.35 10.25
#